data_AF-A0A7J3DQ24-F1
#
_entry.id   AF-A0A7J3DQ24-F1
#
_cell.length_a   1.000
_cell.length_b   1.000
_cell.length_c   1.000
_cell.angle_alpha   90.00
_cell.angle_beta   90.00
_cell.angle_gamma   90.00
#
_symmetry.space_group_name_H-M   'P 1'
#
loop_
_entity.id
_entity.type
_entity.pdbx_description
1 polymer ?
#
loop_
_entity_poly.entity_id
_entity_poly.type
_entity_poly.pdbx_seq_one_letter_code
_entity_poly.pdbx_strand_id
1 'polypeptide(L)'
;LAECYRRGGIPILFDTEESFSSERGLVFGLEKLIIEVPETIEQAFEMLLTTMEKMNENDFGVVVWDSLAATPPQSRLEGKQEVGAKARAVSDYLQILLKKLETMNLSLVILNQVRSMIDIHKFGSPLLEAPSARALKHEAVIRAQIKKQQIIKLDDIAIGMNIELMTHKNKIVSPYRVVKLCLLFETGISIPHSVIENALALGLVKQGSGWLEFEGIKFRRTELNKLTKEQFDLLLNKVLENLQKRYERVFSKFVV
;
A
#
# COMPACT_ATOMS: atom_id res chain seq x y z
N LEU A 1 -0.80 4.39 -8.16
CA LEU A 1 -1.26 5.39 -9.16
C LEU A 1 -0.38 5.37 -10.40
N ALA A 2 0.93 5.67 -10.32
CA ALA A 2 1.82 5.62 -11.49
C ALA A 2 1.78 4.31 -12.28
N GLU A 3 1.79 3.15 -11.61
CA GLU A 3 1.65 1.84 -12.27
C GLU A 3 0.30 1.64 -12.99
N CYS A 4 -0.78 2.26 -12.50
CA CYS A 4 -2.08 2.25 -13.18
C CYS A 4 -2.00 3.08 -14.46
N TYR A 5 -1.48 4.30 -14.37
CA TYR A 5 -1.27 5.19 -15.51
C TYR A 5 -0.40 4.54 -16.60
N ARG A 6 0.74 3.96 -16.21
CA ARG A 6 1.68 3.30 -17.12
C ARG A 6 1.05 2.15 -17.92
N ARG A 7 0.01 1.51 -17.37
CA ARG A 7 -0.72 0.43 -18.03
C ARG A 7 -1.89 0.93 -18.88
N GLY A 8 -2.07 2.24 -19.01
CA GLY A 8 -3.18 2.86 -19.73
C GLY A 8 -4.47 3.01 -18.90
N GLY A 9 -4.40 2.79 -17.58
CA GLY A 9 -5.53 2.94 -16.68
C GLY A 9 -5.70 4.36 -16.16
N ILE A 10 -6.80 4.58 -15.43
CA ILE A 10 -7.19 5.88 -14.90
C ILE A 10 -6.77 5.98 -13.42
N PRO A 11 -5.69 6.72 -13.10
CA PRO A 11 -5.33 7.02 -11.72
C PRO A 11 -6.19 8.16 -11.17
N ILE A 12 -6.75 7.95 -9.97
CA ILE A 12 -7.60 8.93 -9.29
C ILE A 12 -7.14 9.05 -7.83
N LEU A 13 -6.97 10.27 -7.36
CA LEU A 13 -6.60 10.58 -5.98
C LEU A 13 -7.69 11.44 -5.35
N PHE A 14 -8.25 10.95 -4.25
CA PHE A 14 -9.11 11.72 -3.38
C PHE A 14 -8.24 12.25 -2.24
N ASP A 15 -7.81 13.50 -2.35
CA ASP A 15 -6.83 14.13 -1.45
C ASP A 15 -7.55 15.05 -0.45
N THR A 16 -8.15 14.45 0.59
CA THR A 16 -8.79 15.21 1.67
C THR A 16 -7.77 15.98 2.51
N GLU A 17 -6.50 15.57 2.52
CA GLU A 17 -5.44 16.23 3.29
C GLU A 17 -4.74 17.36 2.50
N GLU A 18 -5.11 17.57 1.22
CA GLU A 18 -4.54 18.57 0.31
C GLU A 18 -2.99 18.58 0.34
N SER A 19 -2.40 17.38 0.36
CA SER A 19 -0.97 17.19 0.59
C SER A 19 -0.19 16.71 -0.65
N PHE A 20 -0.90 16.46 -1.75
CA PHE A 20 -0.30 15.98 -2.98
C PHE A 20 0.59 17.03 -3.67
N SER A 21 1.73 16.59 -4.19
CA SER A 21 2.65 17.40 -5.00
C SER A 21 2.72 16.85 -6.42
N SER A 22 2.27 17.63 -7.40
CA SER A 22 2.34 17.28 -8.82
C SER A 22 3.78 17.07 -9.30
N GLU A 23 4.73 17.86 -8.80
CA GLU A 23 6.16 17.71 -9.11
C GLU A 23 6.67 16.33 -8.67
N ARG A 24 6.32 15.90 -7.46
CA ARG A 24 6.67 14.54 -6.99
C ARG A 24 5.92 13.45 -7.76
N GLY A 25 4.67 13.71 -8.17
CA GLY A 25 3.91 12.81 -9.04
C GLY A 25 4.65 12.52 -10.36
N LEU A 26 5.16 13.56 -11.01
CA LEU A 26 5.90 13.45 -12.27
C LEU A 26 7.18 12.62 -12.13
N VAL A 27 7.92 12.80 -11.03
CA VAL A 27 9.11 12.00 -10.71
C VAL A 27 8.79 10.50 -10.67
N PHE A 28 7.60 10.12 -10.20
CA PHE A 28 7.16 8.73 -10.16
C PHE A 28 6.50 8.24 -11.47
N GLY A 29 6.51 9.05 -12.52
CA GLY A 29 5.90 8.71 -13.82
C GLY A 29 4.37 8.87 -13.84
N LEU A 30 3.82 9.76 -13.01
CA LEU A 30 2.40 10.09 -12.98
C LEU A 30 2.16 11.43 -13.67
N GLU A 31 1.99 11.40 -14.99
CA GLU A 31 1.78 12.60 -15.81
C GLU A 31 0.34 13.10 -15.79
N LYS A 32 -0.63 12.18 -15.72
CA LYS A 32 -2.04 12.49 -15.59
C LYS A 32 -2.57 11.85 -14.31
N LEU A 33 -3.30 12.64 -13.54
CA LEU A 33 -3.97 12.23 -12.31
C LEU A 33 -5.28 13.01 -12.21
N ILE A 34 -6.39 12.32 -11.98
CA ILE A 34 -7.63 12.99 -11.55
C ILE A 34 -7.49 13.22 -10.06
N ILE A 35 -7.52 14.47 -9.62
CA ILE A 35 -7.47 14.85 -8.22
C ILE A 35 -8.83 15.40 -7.84
N GLU A 36 -9.39 14.84 -6.79
CA GLU A 36 -10.66 15.25 -6.21
C GLU A 36 -10.43 15.57 -4.73
N VAL A 37 -11.07 16.62 -4.23
CA VAL A 37 -10.96 17.04 -2.82
C VAL A 37 -12.34 16.95 -2.18
N PRO A 38 -12.76 15.77 -1.70
CA PRO A 38 -14.07 15.63 -1.07
C PRO A 38 -14.06 16.28 0.32
N GLU A 39 -15.05 17.13 0.58
CA GLU A 39 -15.27 17.79 1.86
C GLU A 39 -15.90 16.86 2.90
N THR A 40 -16.70 15.88 2.45
CA THR A 40 -17.40 14.93 3.32
C THR A 40 -17.27 13.48 2.85
N ILE A 41 -17.53 12.55 3.78
CA ILE A 41 -17.49 11.11 3.50
C ILE A 41 -18.57 10.75 2.47
N GLU A 42 -19.77 11.29 2.67
CA GLU A 42 -20.92 11.11 1.80
C GLU A 42 -20.59 11.62 0.39
N GLN A 43 -20.03 12.83 0.28
CA GLN A 43 -19.56 13.37 -0.99
C GLN A 43 -18.48 12.48 -1.63
N ALA A 44 -17.50 12.00 -0.87
CA ALA A 44 -16.48 11.09 -1.39
C ALA A 44 -17.10 9.81 -1.98
N PHE A 45 -18.06 9.20 -1.29
CA PHE A 45 -18.74 8.02 -1.83
C PHE A 45 -19.58 8.34 -3.08
N GLU A 46 -20.26 9.47 -3.12
CA GLU A 46 -21.02 9.92 -4.31
C GLU A 46 -20.10 10.19 -5.50
N MET A 47 -18.94 10.79 -5.27
CA MET A 47 -17.91 10.98 -6.29
C MET A 47 -17.38 9.66 -6.82
N LEU A 48 -17.11 8.67 -5.95
CA LEU A 48 -16.73 7.31 -6.37
C LEU A 48 -17.81 6.68 -7.26
N LEU A 49 -19.08 6.76 -6.86
CA LEU A 49 -20.20 6.22 -7.64
C LEU A 49 -20.33 6.92 -9.00
N THR A 50 -20.14 8.22 -9.05
CA THR A 50 -20.16 9.03 -10.28
C THR A 50 -18.99 8.68 -11.20
N THR A 51 -17.78 8.53 -10.65
CA THR A 51 -16.59 8.07 -11.39
C THR A 51 -16.85 6.71 -12.03
N MET A 52 -17.41 5.78 -11.27
CA MET A 52 -17.79 4.45 -11.73
C MET A 52 -18.81 4.48 -12.88
N GLU A 53 -19.79 5.40 -12.84
CA GLU A 53 -20.78 5.58 -13.92
C GLU A 53 -20.19 6.15 -15.21
N LYS A 54 -19.13 6.94 -15.11
CA LYS A 54 -18.47 7.58 -16.26
C LYS A 54 -17.45 6.67 -16.95
N MET A 55 -17.05 5.57 -16.31
CA MET A 55 -16.12 4.61 -16.87
C MET A 55 -16.80 3.74 -17.93
N ASN A 56 -16.15 3.55 -19.06
CA ASN A 56 -16.57 2.62 -20.10
C ASN A 56 -16.21 1.18 -19.69
N GLU A 57 -16.81 0.19 -20.35
CA GLU A 57 -16.60 -1.24 -20.06
C GLU A 57 -15.12 -1.67 -20.18
N ASN A 58 -14.36 -1.05 -21.09
CA ASN A 58 -12.94 -1.34 -21.31
C ASN A 58 -12.00 -0.53 -20.40
N ASP A 59 -12.53 0.43 -19.63
CA ASP A 59 -11.72 1.25 -18.75
C ASP A 59 -11.35 0.44 -17.50
N PHE A 60 -10.16 0.72 -16.96
CA PHE A 60 -9.76 0.24 -15.65
C PHE A 60 -9.07 1.35 -14.88
N GLY A 61 -9.14 1.31 -13.56
CA GLY A 61 -8.63 2.41 -12.73
C GLY A 61 -8.21 2.00 -11.34
N VAL A 62 -7.52 2.94 -10.69
CA VAL A 62 -7.21 2.86 -9.26
C VAL A 62 -7.58 4.18 -8.63
N VAL A 63 -8.49 4.14 -7.66
CA VAL A 63 -8.78 5.28 -6.79
C VAL A 63 -8.01 5.10 -5.49
N VAL A 64 -7.25 6.12 -5.10
CA VAL A 64 -6.62 6.22 -3.78
C VAL A 64 -7.35 7.29 -2.98
N TRP A 65 -7.79 6.97 -1.76
CA TRP A 65 -8.39 7.94 -0.84
C TRP A 65 -7.44 8.23 0.31
N ASP A 66 -6.89 9.46 0.32
CA ASP A 66 -5.95 9.99 1.30
C ASP A 66 -6.55 11.19 2.06
N SER A 67 -7.11 11.02 3.26
CA SER A 67 -7.36 9.78 3.97
C SER A 67 -8.79 9.76 4.50
N LEU A 68 -9.41 8.57 4.59
CA LEU A 68 -10.74 8.45 5.19
C LEU A 68 -10.75 8.95 6.63
N ALA A 69 -9.62 8.87 7.35
CA ALA A 69 -9.51 9.34 8.72
C ALA A 69 -9.73 10.87 8.83
N ALA A 70 -9.23 11.63 7.85
CA ALA A 70 -9.37 13.08 7.79
C ALA A 70 -10.77 13.54 7.36
N THR A 71 -11.46 12.79 6.49
CA THR A 71 -12.76 13.23 5.94
C THR A 71 -13.89 13.22 6.99
N PRO A 72 -14.58 14.34 7.26
CA PRO A 72 -15.71 14.41 8.20
C PRO A 72 -17.02 13.88 7.58
N PRO A 73 -18.00 13.45 8.38
CA PRO A 73 -19.36 13.22 7.89
C PRO A 73 -20.09 14.56 7.66
N GLN A 74 -21.06 14.59 6.76
CA GLN A 74 -21.87 15.76 6.42
C GLN A 74 -22.50 16.43 7.64
N SER A 75 -23.07 15.63 8.55
CA SER A 75 -23.67 16.11 9.81
C SER A 75 -22.72 16.96 10.65
N ARG A 76 -21.40 16.71 10.58
CA ARG A 76 -20.41 17.51 11.30
C ARG A 76 -20.27 18.92 10.72
N LEU A 77 -20.32 19.07 9.40
CA LEU A 77 -20.29 20.39 8.75
C LEU A 77 -21.56 21.19 9.06
N GLU A 78 -22.68 20.51 9.24
CA GLU A 78 -23.95 21.11 9.65
C GLU A 78 -24.00 21.47 11.16
N GLY A 79 -22.91 21.24 11.91
CA GLY A 79 -22.83 21.50 13.35
C GLY A 79 -23.58 20.48 14.21
N LYS A 80 -24.08 19.37 13.65
CA LYS A 80 -24.75 18.31 14.39
C LYS A 80 -23.72 17.37 15.02
N GLN A 81 -23.77 17.22 16.34
CA GLN A 81 -22.91 16.28 17.06
C GLN A 81 -23.62 14.93 17.24
N GLU A 82 -23.57 14.13 16.19
CA GLU A 82 -24.09 12.77 16.22
C GLU A 82 -22.99 11.76 16.54
N VAL A 83 -23.14 11.07 17.66
CA VAL A 83 -22.23 9.98 18.04
C VAL A 83 -22.31 8.87 16.98
N GLY A 84 -21.16 8.55 16.38
CA GLY A 84 -21.03 7.48 15.40
C GLY A 84 -21.45 7.84 13.96
N ALA A 85 -21.78 9.10 13.65
CA ALA A 85 -22.20 9.51 12.30
C ALA A 85 -21.24 9.06 11.19
N LYS A 86 -19.92 9.24 11.41
CA LYS A 86 -18.88 8.77 10.49
C LYS A 86 -18.94 7.28 10.20
N ALA A 87 -19.22 6.46 11.20
CA ALA A 87 -19.28 5.01 11.04
C ALA A 87 -20.57 4.53 10.36
N ARG A 88 -21.68 5.21 10.63
CA ARG A 88 -22.96 4.99 9.94
C ARG A 88 -22.82 5.31 8.46
N ALA A 89 -22.38 6.53 8.12
CA ALA A 89 -22.17 6.96 6.75
C ALA A 89 -21.25 5.99 5.98
N VAL A 90 -20.11 5.61 6.57
CA VAL A 90 -19.23 4.61 5.95
C VAL A 90 -19.94 3.28 5.72
N SER A 91 -20.68 2.77 6.69
CA SER A 91 -21.35 1.46 6.56
C SER A 91 -22.46 1.46 5.52
N ASP A 92 -23.24 2.53 5.47
CA ASP A 92 -24.39 2.68 4.56
C ASP A 92 -23.92 2.72 3.10
N TYR A 93 -22.93 3.57 2.81
CA TYR A 93 -22.41 3.72 1.45
C TYR A 93 -21.51 2.55 1.01
N LEU A 94 -20.77 1.93 1.94
CA LEU A 94 -19.84 0.86 1.59
C LEU A 94 -20.56 -0.36 1.01
N GLN A 95 -21.75 -0.72 1.50
CA GLN A 95 -22.52 -1.84 0.93
C GLN A 95 -22.89 -1.60 -0.54
N ILE A 96 -23.34 -0.38 -0.86
CA ILE A 96 -23.69 0.03 -2.22
C ILE A 96 -22.45 0.02 -3.11
N LEU A 97 -21.35 0.59 -2.60
CA LEU A 97 -20.09 0.70 -3.31
C LEU A 97 -19.50 -0.67 -3.67
N LEU A 98 -19.48 -1.61 -2.72
CA LEU A 98 -18.91 -2.94 -2.93
C LEU A 98 -19.62 -3.69 -4.05
N LYS A 99 -20.95 -3.65 -4.09
CA LYS A 99 -21.75 -4.28 -5.14
C LYS A 99 -21.39 -3.74 -6.53
N LYS A 100 -21.07 -2.44 -6.63
CA LYS A 100 -20.66 -1.80 -7.89
C LYS A 100 -19.20 -2.12 -8.25
N LEU A 101 -18.32 -2.15 -7.26
CA LEU A 101 -16.91 -2.54 -7.44
C LEU A 101 -16.75 -3.98 -7.95
N GLU A 102 -17.63 -4.90 -7.55
CA GLU A 102 -17.58 -6.31 -8.02
C GLU A 102 -17.77 -6.45 -9.53
N THR A 103 -18.48 -5.53 -10.17
CA THR A 103 -18.76 -5.57 -11.62
C THR A 103 -17.84 -4.66 -12.44
N MET A 104 -16.85 -4.01 -11.81
CA MET A 104 -16.01 -2.99 -12.46
C MET A 104 -14.53 -3.32 -12.35
N ASN A 105 -13.76 -2.90 -13.35
CA ASN A 105 -12.29 -2.98 -13.35
C ASN A 105 -11.65 -1.83 -12.55
N LEU A 106 -12.17 -1.56 -11.35
CA LEU A 106 -11.74 -0.45 -10.51
C LEU A 106 -11.26 -0.95 -9.14
N SER A 107 -10.06 -0.54 -8.73
CA SER A 107 -9.54 -0.81 -7.39
C SER A 107 -9.64 0.43 -6.50
N LEU A 108 -10.24 0.29 -5.32
CA LEU A 108 -10.23 1.33 -4.29
C LEU A 108 -9.18 1.03 -3.22
N VAL A 109 -8.26 1.98 -3.00
CA VAL A 109 -7.22 1.93 -1.97
C VAL A 109 -7.49 3.05 -0.97
N ILE A 110 -7.81 2.69 0.27
CA ILE A 110 -8.05 3.67 1.33
C ILE A 110 -6.81 3.75 2.21
N LEU A 111 -6.25 4.94 2.34
CA LEU A 111 -5.16 5.21 3.27
C LEU A 111 -5.74 5.49 4.66
N ASN A 112 -5.12 4.88 5.66
CA ASN A 112 -5.52 5.06 7.04
C ASN A 112 -4.27 5.17 7.92
N GLN A 113 -4.23 6.20 8.75
CA GLN A 113 -3.14 6.40 9.69
C GLN A 113 -3.25 5.40 10.85
N VAL A 114 -2.10 4.86 11.28
CA VAL A 114 -2.02 4.07 12.52
C VAL A 114 -1.95 5.08 13.67
N ARG A 115 -3.05 5.33 14.38
CA ARG A 115 -3.00 6.12 15.60
C ARG A 115 -2.39 5.28 16.72
N SER A 116 -1.38 5.79 17.40
CA SER A 116 -1.02 5.32 18.75
C SER A 116 -2.23 5.53 19.65
N MET A 117 -2.65 4.50 20.38
CA MET A 117 -3.70 4.67 21.37
C MET A 117 -3.19 5.63 22.45
N ILE A 118 -4.03 6.60 22.83
CA ILE A 118 -3.85 7.35 24.06
C ILE A 118 -3.88 6.34 25.19
N ASP A 119 -2.87 6.39 26.07
CA ASP A 119 -2.76 5.61 27.30
C ASP A 119 -4.10 5.58 28.04
N ILE A 120 -4.76 4.43 28.04
CA ILE A 120 -5.82 4.15 29.00
C ILE A 120 -5.18 3.26 30.06
N HIS A 121 -4.56 3.91 31.04
CA HIS A 121 -4.31 3.29 32.34
C HIS A 121 -5.62 2.73 32.87
N LYS A 122 -5.87 1.42 32.65
CA LYS A 122 -6.63 0.50 33.52
C LYS A 122 -6.82 -0.82 32.78
N PHE A 123 -6.44 -1.89 33.50
CA PHE A 123 -6.74 -3.29 33.24
C PHE A 123 -8.04 -3.54 32.45
N GLY A 124 -7.93 -4.28 31.35
CA GLY A 124 -9.07 -4.80 30.57
C GLY A 124 -9.07 -4.29 29.14
N SER A 125 -8.90 -5.20 28.18
CA SER A 125 -9.08 -4.91 26.75
C SER A 125 -10.45 -4.26 26.51
N PRO A 126 -10.55 -3.25 25.64
CA PRO A 126 -10.72 -3.61 24.25
C PRO A 126 -9.96 -2.71 23.27
N LEU A 127 -9.47 -3.34 22.19
CA LEU A 127 -9.18 -2.69 20.92
C LEU A 127 -10.45 -1.98 20.40
N LEU A 128 -10.69 -0.74 20.83
CA LEU A 128 -11.69 0.15 20.24
C LEU A 128 -10.98 1.03 19.20
N GLU A 129 -10.67 0.39 18.08
CA GLU A 129 -10.46 1.10 16.83
C GLU A 129 -11.72 1.92 16.50
N ALA A 130 -11.55 3.11 15.91
CA ALA A 130 -12.68 3.95 15.50
C ALA A 130 -13.73 3.10 14.73
N PRO A 131 -15.03 3.17 15.06
CA PRO A 131 -16.03 2.27 14.49
C PRO A 131 -16.10 2.28 12.94
N SER A 132 -15.75 3.40 12.30
CA SER A 132 -15.63 3.50 10.84
C SER A 132 -14.54 2.61 10.25
N ALA A 133 -13.48 2.32 11.00
CA ALA A 133 -12.43 1.40 10.58
C ALA A 133 -12.90 -0.07 10.62
N ARG A 134 -13.90 -0.42 11.45
CA ARG A 134 -14.38 -1.80 11.59
C ARG A 134 -15.07 -2.30 10.32
N ALA A 135 -16.01 -1.54 9.75
CA ALA A 135 -16.68 -1.92 8.51
C ALA A 135 -15.66 -2.17 7.38
N LEU A 136 -14.74 -1.23 7.16
CA LEU A 136 -13.67 -1.39 6.18
C LEU A 136 -12.76 -2.60 6.45
N LYS A 137 -12.48 -2.91 7.71
CA LYS A 137 -11.68 -4.10 8.06
C LYS A 137 -12.35 -5.38 7.63
N HIS A 138 -13.67 -5.47 7.77
CA HIS A 138 -14.47 -6.63 7.38
C HIS A 138 -14.62 -6.74 5.86
N GLU A 139 -14.75 -5.61 5.17
CA GLU A 139 -14.99 -5.62 3.72
C GLU A 139 -13.73 -5.72 2.87
N ALA A 140 -12.63 -5.06 3.28
CA ALA A 140 -11.39 -5.01 2.51
C ALA A 140 -10.91 -6.40 2.06
N VAL A 141 -10.65 -6.56 0.75
CA VAL A 141 -10.11 -7.78 0.16
C VAL A 141 -8.67 -8.00 0.61
N ILE A 142 -7.87 -6.93 0.61
CA ILE A 142 -6.49 -6.91 1.08
C ILE A 142 -6.34 -5.81 2.13
N ARG A 143 -5.70 -6.13 3.25
CA ARG A 143 -5.22 -5.15 4.22
C ARG A 143 -3.71 -5.27 4.31
N ALA A 144 -3.02 -4.22 3.92
CA ALA A 144 -1.57 -4.12 4.05
C ALA A 144 -1.22 -3.12 5.16
N GLN A 145 -0.18 -3.44 5.92
CA GLN A 145 0.46 -2.52 6.86
C GLN A 145 1.85 -2.21 6.35
N ILE A 146 2.20 -0.93 6.31
CA ILE A 146 3.54 -0.45 5.98
C ILE A 146 4.24 -0.12 7.30
N LYS A 147 5.46 -0.63 7.48
CA LYS A 147 6.33 -0.32 8.61
C LYS A 147 7.64 0.26 8.09
N LYS A 148 8.04 1.41 8.63
CA LYS A 148 9.36 1.97 8.40
C LYS A 148 10.43 1.08 9.07
N GLN A 149 11.53 0.86 8.37
CA GLN A 149 12.70 0.12 8.86
C GLN A 149 13.90 1.08 8.94
N GLN A 150 15.09 0.61 8.57
CA GLN A 150 16.32 1.38 8.56
C GLN A 150 16.32 2.51 7.51
N ILE A 151 16.88 3.65 7.89
CA ILE A 151 17.19 4.75 6.96
C ILE A 151 18.40 4.34 6.12
N ILE A 152 18.33 4.62 4.83
CA ILE A 152 19.44 4.42 3.89
C ILE A 152 20.23 5.72 3.84
N LYS A 153 21.53 5.62 4.12
CA LYS A 153 22.45 6.74 4.06
C LYS A 153 23.53 6.53 3.01
N LEU A 154 23.92 7.62 2.36
CA LEU A 154 25.11 7.70 1.51
C LEU A 154 25.91 8.91 2.00
N ASP A 155 27.17 8.70 2.40
CA ASP A 155 28.05 9.75 2.94
C ASP A 155 27.37 10.60 4.04
N ASP A 156 26.74 9.91 5.00
CA ASP A 156 25.93 10.48 6.11
C ASP A 156 24.62 11.19 5.73
N ILE A 157 24.33 11.36 4.44
CA ILE A 157 23.09 11.95 3.94
C ILE A 157 22.01 10.87 3.86
N ALA A 158 20.83 11.13 4.43
CA ALA A 158 19.68 10.24 4.33
C ALA A 158 19.06 10.32 2.92
N ILE A 159 19.24 9.27 2.13
CA ILE A 159 18.77 9.20 0.72
C ILE A 159 17.48 8.38 0.55
N GLY A 160 17.07 7.65 1.59
CA GLY A 160 15.90 6.80 1.53
C GLY A 160 15.65 6.03 2.81
N MET A 161 14.76 5.04 2.73
CA MET A 161 14.49 4.11 3.82
C MET A 161 14.05 2.75 3.29
N ASN A 162 14.40 1.70 4.03
CA ASN A 162 13.75 0.41 3.85
C ASN A 162 12.37 0.47 4.52
N ILE A 163 11.39 -0.13 3.87
CA ILE A 163 10.03 -0.30 4.36
C ILE A 163 9.67 -1.77 4.28
N GLU A 164 8.86 -2.23 5.22
CA GLU A 164 8.30 -3.56 5.23
C GLU A 164 6.80 -3.46 5.02
N LEU A 165 6.29 -4.17 4.02
CA LEU A 165 4.85 -4.27 3.76
C LEU A 165 4.39 -5.67 4.14
N MET A 166 3.45 -5.73 5.08
CA MET A 166 2.86 -6.97 5.58
C MET A 166 1.37 -6.99 5.30
N THR A 167 0.86 -8.08 4.70
CA THR A 167 -0.59 -8.28 4.54
C THR A 167 -1.19 -8.86 5.80
N HIS A 168 -2.09 -8.15 6.48
CA HIS A 168 -2.84 -8.66 7.65
C HIS A 168 -4.13 -9.38 7.27
N LYS A 169 -4.64 -9.07 6.08
CA LYS A 169 -5.81 -9.72 5.49
C LYS A 169 -5.58 -9.84 3.99
N ASN A 170 -5.92 -11.00 3.44
CA ASN A 170 -5.85 -11.25 2.02
C ASN A 170 -6.89 -12.33 1.69
N LYS A 171 -7.93 -11.98 0.93
CA LYS A 171 -8.99 -12.92 0.49
C LYS A 171 -8.60 -13.70 -0.77
N ILE A 172 -7.46 -13.40 -1.40
CA ILE A 172 -7.01 -14.00 -2.67
C ILE A 172 -5.96 -15.09 -2.43
N VAL A 173 -4.98 -14.80 -1.55
CA VAL A 173 -3.91 -15.73 -1.17
C VAL A 173 -3.70 -15.71 0.34
N SER A 174 -2.92 -16.66 0.86
CA SER A 174 -2.59 -16.74 2.29
C SER A 174 -2.09 -15.39 2.83
N PRO A 175 -2.65 -14.88 3.95
CA PRO A 175 -2.25 -13.63 4.57
C PRO A 175 -0.90 -13.73 5.29
N TYR A 176 -0.49 -12.64 5.94
CA TYR A 176 0.79 -12.46 6.65
C TYR A 176 2.03 -12.56 5.77
N ARG A 177 1.86 -12.31 4.47
CA ARG A 177 2.97 -12.15 3.52
C ARG A 177 3.68 -10.84 3.78
N VAL A 178 5.01 -10.93 3.87
CA VAL A 178 5.92 -9.82 4.07
C VAL A 178 6.76 -9.61 2.82
N VAL A 179 6.86 -8.37 2.37
CA VAL A 179 7.81 -7.94 1.34
C VAL A 179 8.61 -6.75 1.87
N LYS A 180 9.92 -6.75 1.60
CA LYS A 180 10.79 -5.63 1.90
C LYS A 180 10.90 -4.74 0.66
N LEU A 181 10.71 -3.44 0.81
CA LEU A 181 10.87 -2.49 -0.28
C LEU A 181 11.88 -1.41 0.13
N CYS A 182 12.58 -0.89 -0.86
CA CYS A 182 13.49 0.24 -0.71
C CYS A 182 12.82 1.48 -1.29
N LEU A 183 12.53 2.48 -0.46
CA LEU A 183 12.01 3.78 -0.86
C LEU A 183 13.15 4.79 -0.87
N LEU A 184 13.53 5.27 -2.05
CA LEU A 184 14.45 6.39 -2.22
C LEU A 184 13.64 7.68 -2.30
N PHE A 185 14.06 8.74 -1.60
CA PHE A 185 13.24 9.95 -1.47
C PHE A 185 13.01 10.68 -2.79
N GLU A 186 14.03 10.67 -3.64
CA GLU A 186 14.04 11.37 -4.93
C GLU A 186 13.51 10.52 -6.09
N THR A 187 13.44 9.19 -5.97
CA THR A 187 13.06 8.32 -7.11
C THR A 187 11.95 7.33 -6.79
N GLY A 188 11.47 7.29 -5.54
CA GLY A 188 10.40 6.40 -5.11
C GLY A 188 10.89 4.98 -4.87
N ILE A 189 10.02 3.99 -5.09
CA ILE A 189 10.32 2.59 -4.81
C ILE A 189 11.36 2.08 -5.81
N SER A 190 12.54 1.70 -5.32
CA SER A 190 13.58 1.11 -6.15
C SER A 190 13.45 -0.41 -6.19
N ILE A 191 12.98 -0.94 -7.33
CA ILE A 191 12.83 -2.39 -7.54
C ILE A 191 14.16 -3.13 -7.36
N PRO A 192 15.30 -2.69 -7.95
CA PRO A 192 16.57 -3.40 -7.78
C PRO A 192 17.00 -3.53 -6.32
N HIS A 193 16.94 -2.43 -5.56
CA HIS A 193 17.28 -2.46 -4.14
C HIS A 193 16.27 -3.30 -3.33
N SER A 194 14.98 -3.26 -3.67
CA SER A 194 13.96 -4.09 -3.03
C SER A 194 14.22 -5.58 -3.24
N VAL A 195 14.64 -6.00 -4.44
CA VAL A 195 15.03 -7.39 -4.73
C VAL A 195 16.18 -7.82 -3.84
N ILE A 196 17.21 -6.99 -3.67
CA ILE A 196 18.35 -7.28 -2.79
C ILE A 196 17.91 -7.45 -1.33
N GLU A 197 17.05 -6.57 -0.82
CA GLU A 197 16.57 -6.66 0.57
C GLU A 197 15.76 -7.95 0.82
N ASN A 198 14.95 -8.39 -0.14
CA ASN A 198 14.25 -9.67 -0.04
C ASN A 198 15.22 -10.85 -0.19
N ALA A 199 16.18 -10.77 -1.11
CA ALA A 199 17.18 -11.81 -1.30
C ALA A 199 18.03 -12.05 -0.04
N LEU A 200 18.40 -10.98 0.66
CA LEU A 200 19.07 -11.04 1.96
C LEU A 200 18.19 -11.72 3.01
N ALA A 201 16.92 -11.31 3.11
CA ALA A 201 15.97 -11.92 4.06
C ALA A 201 15.69 -13.42 3.77
N LEU A 202 15.85 -13.84 2.51
CA LEU A 202 15.69 -15.22 2.06
C LEU A 202 16.99 -16.04 2.11
N GLY A 203 18.13 -15.42 2.41
CA GLY A 203 19.44 -16.07 2.39
C GLY A 203 19.96 -16.41 0.99
N LEU A 204 19.40 -15.80 -0.06
CA LEU A 204 19.84 -15.97 -1.45
C LEU A 204 21.08 -15.14 -1.76
N VAL A 205 21.25 -14.01 -1.06
CA VAL A 205 22.43 -13.16 -1.09
C VAL A 205 23.10 -13.23 0.28
N LYS A 206 24.43 -13.38 0.29
CA LYS A 206 25.23 -13.32 1.52
C LYS A 206 25.66 -11.88 1.77
N GLN A 207 25.73 -11.49 3.04
CA GLN A 207 26.23 -10.18 3.46
C GLN A 207 27.50 -10.34 4.30
N GLY A 208 28.52 -9.56 3.97
CA GLY A 208 29.71 -9.36 4.78
C GLY A 208 29.95 -7.88 5.10
N SER A 209 31.13 -7.55 5.61
CA SER A 209 31.49 -6.16 5.96
C SER A 209 31.62 -5.29 4.71
N GLY A 210 30.55 -4.59 4.35
CA GLY A 210 30.51 -3.68 3.20
C GLY A 210 30.37 -4.36 1.84
N TRP A 211 30.19 -5.68 1.78
CA TRP A 211 29.99 -6.42 0.53
C TRP A 211 28.78 -7.34 0.60
N LEU A 212 28.20 -7.58 -0.58
CA LEU A 212 27.14 -8.55 -0.85
C LEU A 212 27.69 -9.58 -1.83
N GLU A 213 27.23 -10.82 -1.74
CA GLU A 213 27.63 -11.89 -2.65
C GLU A 213 26.41 -12.67 -3.15
N PHE A 214 26.32 -12.81 -4.47
CA PHE A 214 25.36 -13.64 -5.15
C PHE A 214 26.12 -14.56 -6.12
N GLU A 215 25.96 -15.88 -5.95
CA GLU A 215 26.60 -16.89 -6.83
C GLU A 215 28.11 -16.67 -7.06
N GLY A 216 28.84 -16.28 -6.01
CA GLY A 216 30.28 -16.01 -6.06
C GLY A 216 30.66 -14.61 -6.57
N ILE A 217 29.70 -13.81 -7.04
CA ILE A 217 29.92 -12.44 -7.49
C ILE A 217 29.79 -11.50 -6.29
N LYS A 218 30.87 -10.80 -5.97
CA LYS A 218 30.91 -9.80 -4.91
C LYS A 218 30.63 -8.40 -5.45
N PHE A 219 29.70 -7.71 -4.82
CA PHE A 219 29.31 -6.34 -5.18
C PHE A 219 28.97 -5.53 -3.93
N ARG A 220 29.00 -4.20 -4.04
CA ARG A 220 28.49 -3.31 -3.00
C ARG A 220 27.02 -2.99 -3.26
N ARG A 221 26.30 -2.60 -2.22
CA ARG A 221 24.88 -2.20 -2.34
C ARG A 221 24.66 -1.04 -3.33
N THR A 222 25.65 -0.14 -3.45
CA THR A 222 25.65 0.98 -4.40
C THR A 222 26.07 0.60 -5.81
N GLU A 223 26.64 -0.59 -6.00
CA GLU A 223 27.21 -1.06 -7.26
C GLU A 223 26.36 -2.19 -7.87
N LEU A 224 25.04 -2.03 -7.86
CA LEU A 224 24.13 -3.04 -8.45
C LEU A 224 24.37 -3.26 -9.94
N ASN A 225 24.95 -2.27 -10.63
CA ASN A 225 25.40 -2.35 -12.02
C ASN A 225 26.51 -3.40 -12.26
N LYS A 226 27.14 -3.93 -11.21
CA LYS A 226 28.06 -5.07 -11.33
C LYS A 226 27.35 -6.39 -11.64
N LEU A 227 26.06 -6.49 -11.34
CA LEU A 227 25.25 -7.61 -11.80
C LEU A 227 24.85 -7.36 -13.25
N THR A 228 25.12 -8.33 -14.13
CA THR A 228 24.55 -8.30 -15.48
C THR A 228 23.04 -8.39 -15.40
N LYS A 229 22.34 -7.96 -16.47
CA LYS A 229 20.88 -8.08 -16.54
C LYS A 229 20.41 -9.52 -16.29
N GLU A 230 21.08 -10.50 -16.90
CA GLU A 230 20.77 -11.93 -16.71
C GLU A 230 20.93 -12.38 -15.26
N GLN A 231 21.99 -11.93 -14.57
CA GLN A 231 22.23 -12.26 -13.17
C GLN A 231 21.19 -11.63 -12.26
N PHE A 232 20.81 -10.38 -12.53
CA PHE A 232 19.76 -9.70 -11.79
C PHE A 232 18.39 -10.36 -12.02
N ASP A 233 18.07 -10.72 -13.26
CA ASP A 233 16.83 -11.42 -13.61
C ASP A 233 16.76 -12.80 -12.95
N LEU A 234 17.88 -13.53 -12.92
CA LEU A 234 17.99 -14.79 -12.19
C LEU A 234 17.74 -14.60 -10.69
N LEU A 235 18.33 -13.58 -10.07
CA LEU A 235 18.12 -13.26 -8.67
C LEU A 235 16.65 -12.90 -8.39
N LEU A 236 16.06 -12.06 -9.23
CA LEU A 236 14.66 -11.67 -9.16
C LEU A 236 13.75 -12.91 -9.22
N ASN A 237 13.97 -13.81 -10.18
CA ASN A 237 13.19 -15.03 -10.32
C ASN A 237 13.33 -15.92 -9.07
N LYS A 238 14.55 -16.10 -8.55
CA LYS A 238 14.77 -16.86 -7.30
C LYS A 238 14.03 -16.23 -6.12
N VAL A 239 14.04 -14.91 -6.00
CA VAL A 239 13.29 -14.19 -4.94
C VAL A 239 11.79 -14.43 -5.10
N LEU A 240 11.23 -14.24 -6.30
CA LEU A 240 9.80 -14.42 -6.57
C LEU A 240 9.34 -15.85 -6.28
N GLU A 241 10.09 -16.85 -6.75
CA GLU A 241 9.79 -18.25 -6.48
C GLU A 241 9.83 -18.58 -4.98
N ASN A 242 10.81 -18.04 -4.24
CA ASN A 242 10.89 -18.30 -2.80
C ASN A 242 9.76 -17.62 -2.02
N LEU A 243 9.36 -16.41 -2.42
CA LEU A 243 8.20 -15.72 -1.84
C LEU A 243 6.89 -16.49 -2.10
N GLN A 244 6.78 -17.20 -3.23
CA GLN A 244 5.65 -18.09 -3.53
C GLN A 244 5.74 -19.42 -2.73
N LYS A 245 6.86 -20.15 -2.84
CA LYS A 245 7.06 -21.50 -2.29
C LYS A 245 7.10 -21.57 -0.76
N ARG A 246 7.56 -20.52 -0.07
CA ARG A 246 7.64 -20.50 1.41
C ARG A 246 6.28 -20.72 2.07
N TYR A 247 5.18 -20.45 1.37
CA TYR A 247 3.83 -20.73 1.84
C TYR A 247 3.39 -22.17 1.59
N GLU A 248 3.58 -22.70 0.38
CA GLU A 248 3.17 -24.06 0.01
C GLU A 248 3.81 -25.12 0.92
N ARG A 249 5.10 -24.96 1.25
CA ARG A 249 5.85 -25.88 2.13
C ARG A 249 5.42 -25.88 3.59
N VAL A 250 4.82 -24.79 4.07
CA VAL A 250 4.31 -24.73 5.45
C VAL A 250 2.99 -25.48 5.50
N PHE A 251 2.09 -25.25 4.55
CA PHE A 251 0.79 -25.94 4.51
C PHE A 251 0.93 -27.45 4.30
N SER A 252 1.86 -27.91 3.47
CA SER A 252 2.07 -29.36 3.27
C SER A 252 2.59 -30.10 4.51
N LYS A 253 3.09 -29.39 5.54
CA LYS A 253 3.48 -29.98 6.83
C LYS A 253 2.34 -30.10 7.84
N PHE A 254 1.21 -29.42 7.58
CA PHE A 254 0.03 -29.43 8.45
C PHE A 254 -1.17 -30.16 7.86
N VAL A 255 -1.12 -30.50 6.58
CA VAL A 255 -2.07 -31.42 5.95
C VAL A 255 -1.52 -32.83 6.13
N VAL A 256 -1.99 -33.51 7.19
CA VAL A 256 -1.89 -34.96 7.39
C VAL A 256 -3.15 -35.59 6.83
#